data_AF-A0A3C1DQD8-F1
#
_entry.id   AF-A0A3C1DQD8-F1
#
_cell.length_a   1.000
_cell.length_b   1.000
_cell.length_c   1.000
_cell.angle_alpha   90.00
_cell.angle_beta   90.00
_cell.angle_gamma   90.00
#
_symmetry.space_group_name_H-M   'P 1'
#
loop_
_entity.id
_entity.type
_entity.pdbx_description
1 polymer ?
#
loop_
_entity_poly.entity_id
_entity_poly.type
_entity_poly.pdbx_seq_one_letter_code
_entity_poly.pdbx_strand_id
1 'polypeptide(L)'
;LRATVVAGDADLGERFLDLIDPLRYPAGGLTAEQVTEIRRLKARMEAERLPRGADPRTHLKLGPGGLSDVEWVVQLLQLQHAHEVPALRTQGTLTALQAAVDANLVSSADARALADSWRAATEIRHAVVMARGVPADAIPVQPADRARVAHLLGYGASGSEQMVEDYLRKSRRARAVVERLFYG
;
A
#
# COMPACT_ATOMS: atom_id res chain seq x y z
N LEU A 1 -13.86 -2.77 0.39
CA LEU A 1 -12.72 -3.70 0.62
C LEU A 1 -12.20 -3.69 2.05
N ARG A 2 -12.08 -2.52 2.71
CA ARG A 2 -11.48 -2.41 4.07
C ARG A 2 -12.48 -2.32 5.23
N ALA A 3 -13.78 -2.45 4.95
CA ALA A 3 -14.80 -2.44 6.00
C ALA A 3 -14.64 -3.67 6.93
N THR A 4 -14.78 -3.44 8.22
CA THR A 4 -14.75 -4.47 9.27
C THR A 4 -15.57 -3.99 10.46
N VAL A 5 -16.09 -4.93 11.26
CA VAL A 5 -16.67 -4.63 12.56
C VAL A 5 -15.53 -4.22 13.50
N VAL A 6 -15.72 -3.13 14.26
CA VAL A 6 -14.73 -2.63 15.23
C VAL A 6 -15.34 -2.51 16.62
N ALA A 7 -16.54 -1.94 16.71
CA ALA A 7 -17.31 -1.82 17.94
C ALA A 7 -18.80 -1.69 17.60
N GLY A 8 -19.67 -1.96 18.58
CA GLY A 8 -21.13 -1.93 18.43
C GLY A 8 -21.76 -3.32 18.51
N ASP A 9 -23.03 -3.40 18.12
CA ASP A 9 -23.77 -4.66 18.06
C ASP A 9 -23.19 -5.58 16.97
N ALA A 10 -22.85 -6.82 17.35
CA ALA A 10 -22.17 -7.77 16.47
C ALA A 10 -23.06 -8.19 15.30
N ASP A 11 -24.32 -8.51 15.57
CA ASP A 11 -25.30 -8.97 14.57
C ASP A 11 -25.57 -7.88 13.52
N LEU A 12 -25.70 -6.62 13.94
CA LEU A 12 -25.83 -5.49 13.03
C LEU A 12 -24.56 -5.33 12.17
N GLY A 13 -23.38 -5.49 12.78
CA GLY A 13 -22.10 -5.43 12.09
C GLY A 13 -21.99 -6.49 10.99
N GLU A 14 -22.31 -7.74 11.30
CA GLU A 14 -22.32 -8.86 10.35
C GLU A 14 -23.31 -8.62 9.21
N ARG A 15 -24.54 -8.24 9.52
CA ARG A 15 -25.55 -7.89 8.51
C ARG A 15 -25.11 -6.76 7.58
N PHE A 16 -24.39 -5.78 8.11
CA PHE A 16 -23.84 -4.70 7.27
C PHE A 16 -22.74 -5.21 6.35
N LEU A 17 -21.86 -6.09 6.83
CA LEU A 17 -20.83 -6.71 6.00
C LEU A 17 -21.47 -7.56 4.88
N ASP A 18 -22.44 -8.40 5.20
CA ASP A 18 -23.19 -9.20 4.23
C ASP A 18 -23.87 -8.32 3.16
N LEU A 19 -24.42 -7.18 3.58
CA LEU A 19 -25.04 -6.21 2.66
C LEU A 19 -24.04 -5.63 1.65
N ILE A 20 -22.81 -5.34 2.05
CA ILE A 20 -21.82 -4.68 1.18
C ILE A 20 -20.90 -5.66 0.46
N ASP A 21 -20.84 -6.92 0.87
CA ASP A 21 -19.94 -7.92 0.29
C ASP A 21 -20.13 -8.14 -1.22
N PRO A 22 -21.36 -8.14 -1.78
CA PRO A 22 -21.55 -8.16 -3.24
C PRO A 22 -20.92 -6.96 -3.97
N LEU A 23 -20.76 -5.81 -3.30
CA LEU A 23 -20.09 -4.62 -3.86
C LEU A 23 -18.57 -4.70 -3.68
N ARG A 24 -18.10 -5.35 -2.59
CA ARG A 24 -16.68 -5.54 -2.31
C ARG A 24 -16.07 -6.64 -3.18
N TYR A 25 -16.87 -7.65 -3.52
CA TYR A 25 -16.47 -8.88 -4.18
C TYR A 25 -17.51 -9.22 -5.26
N PRO A 26 -17.58 -8.41 -6.34
CA PRO A 26 -18.60 -8.56 -7.38
C PRO A 26 -18.52 -9.95 -8.02
N ALA A 27 -19.68 -10.57 -8.24
CA ALA A 27 -19.76 -11.85 -8.94
C ALA A 27 -19.19 -11.72 -10.36
N GLY A 28 -18.29 -12.63 -10.73
CA GLY A 28 -17.56 -12.57 -12.01
C GLY A 28 -16.42 -11.55 -12.07
N GLY A 29 -16.11 -10.87 -10.96
CA GLY A 29 -15.02 -9.90 -10.88
C GLY A 29 -15.33 -8.58 -11.60
N LEU A 30 -14.28 -7.89 -12.04
CA LEU A 30 -14.39 -6.63 -12.78
C LEU A 30 -14.39 -6.84 -14.29
N THR A 31 -15.17 -6.03 -15.00
CA THR A 31 -15.06 -5.90 -16.45
C THR A 31 -13.80 -5.13 -16.85
N ALA A 32 -13.34 -5.28 -18.09
CA ALA A 32 -12.19 -4.52 -18.61
C ALA A 32 -12.41 -3.00 -18.57
N GLU A 33 -13.66 -2.55 -18.74
CA GLU A 33 -14.03 -1.14 -18.63
C GLU A 33 -13.88 -0.63 -17.19
N GLN A 34 -14.35 -1.40 -16.20
CA GLN A 34 -14.18 -1.06 -14.77
C GLN A 34 -12.71 -1.03 -14.36
N VAL A 35 -11.90 -1.98 -14.83
CA VAL A 35 -10.44 -1.97 -14.61
C VAL A 35 -9.81 -0.70 -15.19
N THR A 36 -10.21 -0.30 -16.39
CA THR A 36 -9.74 0.93 -17.03
C THR A 36 -10.14 2.17 -16.23
N GLU A 37 -11.37 2.23 -15.71
CA GLU A 37 -11.84 3.33 -14.87
C GLU A 37 -11.05 3.42 -13.56
N ILE A 38 -10.81 2.30 -12.88
CA ILE A 38 -9.99 2.23 -11.66
C ILE A 38 -8.57 2.74 -11.94
N ARG A 39 -7.95 2.33 -13.06
CA ARG A 39 -6.63 2.84 -13.47
C ARG A 39 -6.63 4.34 -13.71
N ARG A 40 -7.66 4.88 -14.37
CA ARG A 40 -7.82 6.34 -14.58
C ARG A 40 -7.99 7.09 -13.25
N LEU A 41 -8.73 6.52 -12.30
CA LEU A 41 -8.91 7.10 -10.98
C LEU A 41 -7.58 7.15 -10.21
N LYS A 42 -6.78 6.08 -10.28
CA LYS A 42 -5.43 6.05 -9.69
C LYS A 42 -4.52 7.11 -10.30
N ALA A 43 -4.46 7.20 -11.63
CA ALA A 43 -3.61 8.17 -12.34
C ALA A 43 -3.98 9.62 -11.97
N ARG A 44 -5.27 9.94 -11.90
CA ARG A 44 -5.75 11.25 -11.44
C ARG A 44 -5.34 11.53 -9.99
N MET A 45 -5.49 10.52 -9.12
CA MET A 45 -5.10 10.63 -7.72
C MET A 45 -3.60 10.92 -7.56
N GLU A 46 -2.74 10.26 -8.33
CA GLU A 46 -1.29 10.53 -8.36
C GLU A 46 -0.98 11.97 -8.77
N ALA A 47 -1.69 12.51 -9.77
CA ALA A 47 -1.47 13.87 -10.27
C ALA A 47 -1.96 14.97 -9.31
N GLU A 48 -3.07 14.72 -8.59
CA GLU A 48 -3.77 15.76 -7.84
C GLU A 48 -3.47 15.75 -6.33
N ARG A 49 -3.13 14.60 -5.73
CA ARG A 49 -3.05 14.48 -4.27
C ARG A 49 -1.68 14.69 -3.66
N LEU A 50 -0.61 14.71 -4.45
CA LEU A 50 0.71 15.00 -3.91
C LEU A 50 0.76 16.46 -3.42
N PRO A 51 1.11 16.73 -2.15
CA PRO A 51 1.17 18.10 -1.65
C PRO A 51 2.13 18.97 -2.47
N ARG A 52 1.77 20.24 -2.71
CA ARG A 52 2.63 21.19 -3.42
C ARG A 52 4.00 21.29 -2.73
N GLY A 53 5.07 21.13 -3.51
CA GLY A 53 6.45 21.20 -3.01
C GLY A 53 6.96 19.92 -2.33
N ALA A 54 6.16 18.86 -2.24
CA ALA A 54 6.66 17.56 -1.78
C ALA A 54 7.52 16.89 -2.87
N ASP A 55 8.63 16.24 -2.48
CA ASP A 55 9.40 15.38 -3.38
C ASP A 55 8.70 14.01 -3.50
N PRO A 56 8.19 13.63 -4.70
CA PRO A 56 7.51 12.35 -4.90
C PRO A 56 8.36 11.15 -4.48
N ARG A 57 9.69 11.21 -4.64
CA ARG A 57 10.58 10.07 -4.37
C ARG A 57 10.66 9.73 -2.88
N THR A 58 10.47 10.72 -2.02
CA THR A 58 10.55 10.56 -0.56
C THR A 58 9.17 10.59 0.11
N HIS A 59 8.10 10.75 -0.66
CA HIS A 59 6.73 10.66 -0.17
C HIS A 59 6.32 9.18 -0.03
N LEU A 60 6.23 8.70 1.21
CA LEU A 60 6.06 7.31 1.60
C LEU A 60 4.68 6.75 1.21
N LYS A 61 3.66 7.60 1.15
CA LYS A 61 2.29 7.21 0.79
C LYS A 61 1.97 7.33 -0.70
N LEU A 62 2.15 8.52 -1.26
CA LEU A 62 1.74 8.88 -2.63
C LEU A 62 2.89 8.85 -3.65
N GLY A 63 4.12 8.62 -3.20
CA GLY A 63 5.26 8.48 -4.08
C GLY A 63 5.22 7.17 -4.88
N PRO A 64 5.94 7.08 -6.02
CA PRO A 64 6.00 5.87 -6.82
C PRO A 64 6.50 4.66 -6.01
N GLY A 65 5.74 3.57 -6.04
CA GLY A 65 6.01 2.36 -5.26
C GLY A 65 5.77 2.50 -3.74
N GLY A 66 5.20 3.62 -3.30
CA GLY A 66 4.81 3.86 -1.91
C GLY A 66 3.54 3.11 -1.51
N LEU A 67 3.03 3.39 -0.30
CA LEU A 67 1.89 2.66 0.29
C LEU A 67 0.67 2.62 -0.62
N SER A 68 0.32 3.75 -1.25
CA SER A 68 -0.86 3.80 -2.10
C SER A 68 -0.69 2.94 -3.35
N ASP A 69 0.49 2.83 -3.94
CA ASP A 69 0.68 1.98 -5.12
C ASP A 69 0.43 0.50 -4.77
N VAL A 70 0.99 0.04 -3.65
CA VAL A 70 0.80 -1.34 -3.18
C VAL A 70 -0.67 -1.59 -2.82
N GLU A 71 -1.34 -0.64 -2.15
CA GLU A 71 -2.75 -0.76 -1.80
C GLU A 71 -3.64 -0.89 -3.04
N TRP A 72 -3.37 -0.12 -4.10
CA TRP A 72 -4.16 -0.18 -5.34
C TRP A 72 -3.95 -1.47 -6.12
N VAL A 73 -2.72 -1.98 -6.20
CA VAL A 73 -2.44 -3.32 -6.78
C VAL A 73 -3.27 -4.38 -6.06
N VAL A 74 -3.17 -4.43 -4.73
CA VAL A 74 -3.86 -5.45 -3.94
C VAL A 74 -5.38 -5.31 -4.05
N GLN A 75 -5.91 -4.08 -3.99
CA GLN A 75 -7.35 -3.86 -4.08
C GLN A 75 -7.91 -4.19 -5.47
N LEU A 76 -7.15 -3.93 -6.54
CA LEU A 76 -7.53 -4.36 -7.88
C LEU A 76 -7.60 -5.89 -7.97
N LEU A 77 -6.59 -6.60 -7.46
CA LEU A 77 -6.58 -8.07 -7.40
C LEU A 77 -7.79 -8.61 -6.62
N GLN A 78 -8.14 -7.99 -5.50
CA GLN A 78 -9.31 -8.37 -4.72
C GLN A 78 -10.61 -8.19 -5.51
N LEU A 79 -10.80 -7.04 -6.18
CA LEU A 79 -12.00 -6.78 -6.96
C LEU A 79 -12.13 -7.73 -8.15
N GLN A 80 -11.01 -8.11 -8.78
CA GLN A 80 -11.00 -9.03 -9.90
C GLN A 80 -11.24 -10.49 -9.47
N HIS A 81 -10.62 -10.94 -8.38
CA HIS A 81 -10.48 -12.37 -8.11
C HIS A 81 -11.09 -12.87 -6.80
N ALA A 82 -11.47 -12.00 -5.86
CA ALA A 82 -11.99 -12.46 -4.56
C ALA A 82 -13.36 -13.14 -4.63
N HIS A 83 -14.05 -13.05 -5.77
CA HIS A 83 -15.26 -13.81 -6.03
C HIS A 83 -14.97 -15.32 -6.15
N GLU A 84 -13.83 -15.70 -6.73
CA GLU A 84 -13.35 -17.09 -6.90
C GLU A 84 -12.35 -17.52 -5.82
N VAL A 85 -11.61 -16.57 -5.23
CA VAL A 85 -10.57 -16.83 -4.23
C VAL A 85 -10.99 -16.22 -2.89
N PRO A 86 -11.71 -16.97 -2.02
CA PRO A 86 -12.19 -16.45 -0.73
C PRO A 86 -11.08 -15.89 0.18
N ALA A 87 -9.86 -16.43 0.09
CA ALA A 87 -8.71 -15.94 0.87
C ALA A 87 -8.34 -14.48 0.57
N LEU A 88 -8.73 -13.95 -0.60
CA LEU A 88 -8.56 -12.52 -0.92
C LEU A 88 -9.58 -11.63 -0.19
N ARG A 89 -10.61 -12.17 0.46
CA ARG A 89 -11.63 -11.41 1.22
C ARG A 89 -11.12 -11.01 2.61
N THR A 90 -10.00 -10.29 2.64
CA THR A 90 -9.35 -9.78 3.85
C THR A 90 -9.13 -8.28 3.76
N GLN A 91 -9.06 -7.60 4.91
CA GLN A 91 -8.77 -6.16 4.98
C GLN A 91 -7.26 -5.87 4.99
N GLY A 92 -6.42 -6.88 5.26
CA GLY A 92 -4.97 -6.72 5.37
C GLY A 92 -4.26 -6.75 4.02
N THR A 93 -3.54 -5.68 3.68
CA THR A 93 -2.80 -5.57 2.40
C THR A 93 -1.79 -6.70 2.19
N LEU A 94 -0.96 -7.00 3.20
CA LEU A 94 0.04 -8.06 3.10
C LEU A 94 -0.59 -9.46 3.11
N THR A 95 -1.71 -9.63 3.83
CA THR A 95 -2.46 -10.89 3.85
C THR A 95 -3.10 -11.19 2.49
N ALA A 96 -3.75 -10.19 1.88
CA ALA A 96 -4.29 -10.32 0.54
C ALA A 96 -3.20 -10.56 -0.51
N LEU A 97 -2.03 -9.92 -0.36
CA LEU A 97 -0.91 -10.16 -1.24
C LEU A 97 -0.36 -11.59 -1.14
N GLN A 98 -0.30 -12.16 0.07
CA GLN A 98 0.05 -13.57 0.26
C GLN A 98 -1.00 -14.50 -0.38
N ALA A 99 -2.29 -14.24 -0.15
CA ALA A 99 -3.36 -15.02 -0.77
C ALA A 99 -3.32 -14.94 -2.32
N ALA A 100 -2.89 -13.82 -2.88
CA ALA A 100 -2.68 -13.69 -4.33
C ALA A 100 -1.51 -14.55 -4.83
N VAL A 101 -0.44 -14.72 -4.04
CA VAL A 101 0.66 -15.65 -4.36
C VAL A 101 0.17 -17.09 -4.29
N ASP A 102 -0.55 -17.46 -3.23
CA ASP A 102 -1.04 -18.83 -3.03
C ASP A 102 -2.02 -19.23 -4.15
N ALA A 103 -2.76 -18.27 -4.70
CA ALA A 103 -3.65 -18.43 -5.85
C ALA A 103 -2.95 -18.30 -7.23
N ASN A 104 -1.62 -18.16 -7.27
CA ASN A 104 -0.81 -17.95 -8.49
C ASN A 104 -1.21 -16.70 -9.32
N LEU A 105 -1.86 -15.71 -8.71
CA LEU A 105 -2.22 -14.44 -9.35
C LEU A 105 -1.04 -13.46 -9.39
N VAL A 106 -0.09 -13.61 -8.47
CA VAL A 106 1.12 -12.79 -8.35
C VAL A 106 2.31 -13.70 -8.07
N SER A 107 3.45 -13.45 -8.72
CA SER A 107 4.67 -14.21 -8.41
C SER A 107 5.18 -13.89 -7.01
N SER A 108 5.83 -14.86 -6.34
CA SER A 108 6.41 -14.64 -5.01
C SER A 108 7.47 -13.52 -5.01
N ALA A 109 8.18 -13.32 -6.13
CA ALA A 109 9.16 -12.26 -6.28
C ALA A 109 8.49 -10.87 -6.30
N ASP A 110 7.39 -10.73 -7.02
CA ASP A 110 6.63 -9.49 -7.13
C ASP A 110 5.95 -9.14 -5.82
N ALA A 111 5.34 -10.13 -5.17
CA ALA A 111 4.77 -9.96 -3.84
C ALA A 111 5.82 -9.53 -2.81
N ARG A 112 7.03 -10.09 -2.87
CA ARG A 112 8.13 -9.68 -2.00
C ARG A 112 8.54 -8.23 -2.24
N ALA A 113 8.68 -7.80 -3.50
CA ALA A 113 9.03 -6.43 -3.83
C ALA A 113 7.99 -5.42 -3.30
N LEU A 114 6.71 -5.71 -3.47
CA LEU A 114 5.61 -4.88 -2.95
C LEU A 114 5.61 -4.86 -1.41
N ALA A 115 5.76 -6.03 -0.77
CA ALA A 115 5.75 -6.16 0.69
C ALA A 115 6.95 -5.45 1.34
N ASP A 116 8.14 -5.53 0.74
CA ASP A 116 9.34 -4.88 1.25
C ASP A 116 9.22 -3.35 1.20
N SER A 117 8.63 -2.80 0.13
CA SER A 117 8.35 -1.36 0.05
C SER A 117 7.27 -0.93 1.05
N TRP A 118 6.18 -1.71 1.17
CA TRP A 118 5.10 -1.44 2.12
C TRP A 118 5.61 -1.39 3.57
N ARG A 119 6.42 -2.38 3.98
CA ARG A 119 7.02 -2.44 5.31
C ARG A 119 7.96 -1.26 5.54
N ALA A 120 8.90 -1.00 4.63
CA ALA A 120 9.83 0.11 4.77
C ALA A 120 9.11 1.47 4.88
N ALA A 121 8.10 1.72 4.04
CA ALA A 121 7.32 2.96 4.10
C ALA A 121 6.56 3.09 5.43
N THR A 122 5.96 2.00 5.90
CA THR A 122 5.22 1.95 7.17
C THR A 122 6.16 2.19 8.36
N GLU A 123 7.29 1.48 8.41
CA GLU A 123 8.31 1.60 9.45
C GLU A 123 8.88 3.03 9.53
N ILE A 124 9.21 3.63 8.38
CA ILE A 124 9.67 5.02 8.35
C ILE A 124 8.59 5.97 8.87
N ARG A 125 7.32 5.83 8.46
CA ARG A 125 6.23 6.67 8.98
C ARG A 125 6.06 6.55 10.49
N HIS A 126 6.15 5.33 11.03
CA HIS A 126 6.10 5.10 12.47
C HIS A 126 7.28 5.75 13.19
N ALA A 127 8.50 5.58 12.67
CA ALA A 127 9.69 6.20 13.22
C ALA A 127 9.66 7.74 13.13
N VAL A 128 9.03 8.31 12.10
CA VAL A 128 8.79 9.76 12.00
C VAL A 128 7.88 10.25 13.13
N VAL A 129 6.79 9.53 13.44
CA VAL A 129 5.92 9.86 14.57
C VAL A 129 6.70 9.81 15.88
N MET A 130 7.51 8.77 16.09
CA MET A 130 8.33 8.65 17.30
C MET A 130 9.38 9.76 17.41
N ALA A 131 10.00 10.16 16.30
CA ALA A 131 11.05 11.18 16.29
C ALA A 131 10.53 12.62 16.43
N ARG A 132 9.30 12.90 15.95
CA ARG A 132 8.76 14.27 15.84
C ARG A 132 7.49 14.52 16.65
N GLY A 133 6.85 13.47 17.17
CA GLY A 133 5.54 13.54 17.84
C GLY A 133 4.37 13.82 16.89
N VAL A 134 4.60 13.95 15.58
CA VAL A 134 3.57 14.26 14.59
C VAL A 134 3.64 13.30 13.39
N PRO A 135 2.50 12.81 12.89
CA PRO A 135 2.47 12.03 11.65
C PRO A 135 2.94 12.82 10.45
N ALA A 136 3.69 12.17 9.57
CA ALA A 136 3.98 12.67 8.24
C ALA A 136 4.05 11.52 7.22
N ASP A 137 3.75 11.83 5.97
CA ASP A 137 3.79 10.88 4.87
C ASP A 137 5.05 11.00 4.01
N ALA A 138 6.08 11.70 4.49
CA ALA A 138 7.36 11.88 3.80
C ALA A 138 8.56 11.68 4.73
N ILE A 139 9.69 11.27 4.16
CA ILE A 139 10.97 11.23 4.88
C ILE A 139 11.34 12.66 5.31
N PRO A 140 11.80 12.88 6.57
CA PRO A 140 12.17 14.22 7.02
C PRO A 140 13.28 14.85 6.17
N VAL A 141 13.08 16.10 5.78
CA VAL A 141 14.08 16.91 5.07
C VAL A 141 15.18 17.37 6.04
N GLN A 142 14.79 17.72 7.28
CA GLN A 142 15.71 18.19 8.31
C GLN A 142 16.70 17.07 8.71
N PRO A 143 18.02 17.28 8.57
CA PRO A 143 19.02 16.24 8.83
C PRO A 143 18.94 15.62 10.22
N ALA A 144 18.68 16.43 11.26
CA ALA A 144 18.57 15.96 12.64
C ALA A 144 17.38 15.01 12.84
N ASP A 145 16.22 15.33 12.26
CA ASP A 145 15.04 14.46 12.30
C ASP A 145 15.29 13.16 11.51
N ARG A 146 15.90 13.28 10.33
CA ARG A 146 16.20 12.12 9.50
C ARG A 146 17.20 11.17 10.17
N ALA A 147 18.22 11.69 10.85
CA ALA A 147 19.16 10.89 11.63
C ALA A 147 18.49 10.17 12.81
N ARG A 148 17.55 10.83 13.51
CA ARG A 148 16.75 10.20 14.57
C ARG A 148 15.91 9.04 14.02
N VAL A 149 15.23 9.24 12.89
CA VAL A 149 14.44 8.19 12.23
C VAL A 149 15.34 7.01 11.85
N ALA A 150 16.50 7.26 11.24
CA ALA A 150 17.44 6.22 10.88
C ALA A 150 17.95 5.43 12.10
N HIS A 151 18.26 6.12 13.19
CA HIS A 151 18.67 5.49 14.45
C HIS A 151 17.58 4.58 15.02
N LEU A 152 16.32 5.04 15.06
CA LEU A 152 15.17 4.26 15.53
C LEU A 152 14.93 2.99 14.67
N LEU A 153 15.29 3.04 13.39
CA LEU A 153 15.19 1.91 12.47
C LEU A 153 16.44 1.01 12.45
N GLY A 154 17.42 1.25 13.34
CA GLY A 154 18.61 0.42 13.49
C GLY A 154 19.76 0.72 12.52
N TYR A 155 19.69 1.80 11.73
CA TYR A 155 20.78 2.23 10.84
C TYR A 155 21.91 2.96 11.58
N GLY A 156 21.73 3.27 12.86
CA GLY A 156 22.68 4.06 13.64
C GLY A 156 22.60 5.58 13.34
N ALA A 157 23.38 6.37 14.09
CA ALA A 157 23.29 7.83 14.04
C ALA A 157 23.76 8.45 12.71
N SER A 158 24.65 7.76 11.99
CA SER A 158 25.18 8.19 10.68
C SER A 158 24.48 7.51 9.49
N GLY A 159 23.61 6.53 9.71
CA GLY A 159 23.01 5.71 8.65
C GLY A 159 21.82 6.35 7.92
N SER A 160 21.66 7.68 8.01
CA SER A 160 20.48 8.37 7.44
C SER A 160 20.41 8.29 5.90
N GLU A 161 21.56 8.34 5.23
CA GLU A 161 21.63 8.24 3.76
C GLU A 161 21.37 6.81 3.31
N GLN A 162 21.94 5.82 4.01
CA GLN A 162 21.72 4.40 3.76
C GLN A 162 20.23 4.03 3.88
N MET A 163 19.55 4.51 4.93
CA MET A 163 18.11 4.31 5.11
C MET A 163 17.30 4.85 3.92
N VAL A 164 17.64 6.05 3.44
CA VAL A 164 16.95 6.66 2.29
C VAL A 164 17.22 5.85 1.03
N GLU A 165 18.46 5.47 0.76
CA GLU A 165 18.83 4.66 -0.40
C GLU A 165 18.10 3.31 -0.40
N ASP A 166 18.02 2.66 0.74
CA ASP A 166 17.31 1.39 0.92
C ASP A 166 15.82 1.51 0.61
N TYR A 167 15.17 2.57 1.13
CA TYR A 167 13.78 2.85 0.80
C TYR A 167 13.61 3.11 -0.71
N LEU A 168 14.43 3.99 -1.29
CA LEU A 168 14.35 4.33 -2.72
C LEU A 168 14.56 3.11 -3.62
N ARG A 169 15.44 2.20 -3.22
CA ARG A 169 15.66 0.93 -3.93
C ARG A 169 14.45 0.01 -3.84
N LYS A 170 13.84 -0.13 -2.67
CA LYS A 170 12.62 -0.94 -2.47
C LYS A 170 11.43 -0.34 -3.23
N SER A 171 11.22 0.96 -3.15
CA SER A 171 10.11 1.64 -3.83
C SER A 171 10.24 1.59 -5.36
N ARG A 172 11.45 1.72 -5.93
CA ARG A 172 11.66 1.51 -7.37
C ARG A 172 11.28 0.10 -7.83
N ARG A 173 11.64 -0.93 -7.05
CA ARG A 173 11.28 -2.32 -7.37
C ARG A 173 9.76 -2.54 -7.28
N ALA A 174 9.13 -2.03 -6.23
CA ALA A 174 7.68 -2.05 -6.09
C ALA A 174 6.99 -1.32 -7.24
N ARG A 175 7.50 -0.15 -7.66
CA ARG A 175 6.93 0.59 -8.79
C ARG A 175 7.00 -0.21 -10.08
N ALA A 176 8.13 -0.86 -10.38
CA ALA A 176 8.24 -1.72 -11.56
C ALA A 176 7.20 -2.86 -11.56
N VAL A 177 6.86 -3.39 -10.38
CA VAL A 177 5.79 -4.40 -10.24
C VAL A 177 4.41 -3.77 -10.44
N VAL A 178 4.18 -2.57 -9.91
CA VAL A 178 2.92 -1.82 -10.08
C VAL A 178 2.66 -1.52 -11.54
N GLU A 179 3.66 -1.11 -12.31
CA GLU A 179 3.49 -0.89 -13.76
C GLU A 179 2.94 -2.15 -14.45
N ARG A 180 3.55 -3.31 -14.21
CA ARG A 180 3.12 -4.57 -14.83
C ARG A 180 1.77 -5.08 -14.33
N LEU A 181 1.55 -5.10 -13.01
CA LEU A 181 0.35 -5.71 -12.42
C LEU A 181 -0.86 -4.78 -12.46
N PHE A 182 -0.65 -3.47 -12.32
CA PHE A 182 -1.73 -2.51 -12.23
C PHE A 182 -2.02 -1.82 -13.55
N TYR A 183 -1.03 -1.46 -14.37
CA TYR A 183 -1.25 -0.72 -15.63
C TYR A 183 -1.17 -1.59 -16.89
N GLY A 184 -0.41 -2.69 -16.84
CA GLY A 184 -0.21 -3.62 -17.97
C GLY A 184 1.12 -3.35 -18.66
#